data_AF-A0A935CQM1-F1
#
_entry.id   AF-A0A935CQM1-F1
#
_cell.length_a   1.000
_cell.length_b   1.000
_cell.length_c   1.000
_cell.angle_alpha   90.00
_cell.angle_beta   90.00
_cell.angle_gamma   90.00
#
_symmetry.space_group_name_H-M   'P 1'
#
loop_
_entity.id
_entity.type
_entity.pdbx_description
1 polymer ?
#
loop_
_entity_poly.entity_id
_entity_poly.type
_entity_poly.pdbx_seq_one_letter_code
_entity_poly.pdbx_strand_id
1 'polypeptide(L)' 'MASKRDDKAPKVIMLTITGPNGEKWGELVGAAKEFKTGSVGFYASGKIVNPDNPEASYQIGCNITLIGSKSDD' A
#
# COMPACT_ATOMS: atom_id res chain seq x y z
N MET A 1 -26.90 0.40 6.56
CA MET A 1 -26.57 -0.71 5.65
C MET A 1 -25.49 -1.51 6.35
N ALA A 2 -25.71 -2.79 6.61
CA ALA A 2 -24.72 -3.64 7.28
C ALA A 2 -23.47 -3.75 6.40
N SER A 3 -22.36 -3.15 6.81
CA SER A 3 -21.06 -3.31 6.19
C SER A 3 -20.53 -4.69 6.60
N LYS A 4 -20.75 -5.67 5.73
CA LYS A 4 -20.08 -6.96 5.82
C LYS A 4 -18.62 -6.72 5.50
N ARG A 5 -17.72 -7.03 6.45
CA ARG A 5 -16.27 -7.10 6.24
C ARG A 5 -15.99 -7.75 4.88
N ASP A 6 -15.16 -7.11 4.07
CA ASP A 6 -14.76 -7.69 2.77
C ASP A 6 -13.80 -8.85 2.98
N ASP A 7 -14.36 -10.07 3.09
CA ASP A 7 -13.59 -11.31 3.23
C ASP A 7 -12.70 -11.61 2.02
N LYS A 8 -12.88 -10.89 0.90
CA LYS A 8 -12.04 -11.01 -0.30
C LYS A 8 -10.89 -10.01 -0.32
N ALA A 9 -10.77 -9.13 0.67
CA ALA A 9 -9.66 -8.18 0.74
C ALA A 9 -8.32 -8.94 0.71
N PRO A 10 -7.36 -8.53 -0.14
CA PRO A 10 -6.10 -9.23 -0.25
C PRO A 10 -5.27 -9.04 1.04
N LYS A 11 -4.46 -10.04 1.39
CA LYS A 11 -3.56 -9.96 2.56
C LYS A 11 -2.33 -9.08 2.31
N VAL A 12 -2.03 -8.84 1.04
CA VAL A 12 -0.86 -8.10 0.56
C VAL A 12 -1.22 -7.38 -0.72
N ILE A 13 -0.71 -6.16 -0.90
CA ILE A 13 -0.76 -5.42 -2.15
C ILE A 13 0.65 -5.10 -2.64
N MET A 14 0.79 -4.95 -3.96
CA MET A 14 2.04 -4.52 -4.59
C MET A 14 1.88 -3.07 -5.03
N LEU A 15 2.78 -2.20 -4.58
CA LEU A 15 2.90 -0.84 -5.09
C LEU A 15 4.05 -0.82 -6.08
N THR A 16 3.79 -0.41 -7.31
CA THR A 16 4.83 -0.15 -8.30
C THR A 16 5.06 1.35 -8.40
N ILE A 17 6.32 1.77 -8.29
CA ILE A 17 6.72 3.15 -8.55
C ILE A 17 7.24 3.22 -9.97
N THR A 18 6.67 4.12 -10.75
CA THR A 18 7.07 4.38 -12.13
C THR A 18 7.52 5.81 -12.30
N GLY A 19 8.40 6.03 -13.26
CA GLY A 19 8.71 7.37 -13.74
C GLY A 19 7.65 7.92 -14.69
N PRO A 20 7.88 9.15 -15.20
CA PRO A 20 6.90 9.88 -16.00
C PRO A 20 6.56 9.20 -17.33
N ASN A 21 7.41 8.31 -17.83
CA ASN A 21 7.19 7.59 -19.09
C ASN A 21 6.70 6.14 -18.88
N GLY A 22 6.35 5.78 -17.64
CA GLY A 22 5.86 4.45 -17.28
C GLY A 22 6.96 3.41 -17.02
N GLU A 23 8.23 3.81 -17.03
CA GLU A 23 9.34 2.93 -16.67
C GLU A 23 9.29 2.58 -15.18
N LYS A 24 9.46 1.30 -14.85
CA LYS A 24 9.40 0.80 -13.47
C LYS A 24 10.70 1.14 -12.72
N TRP A 25 10.58 1.94 -11.66
CA TRP A 25 11.70 2.27 -10.76
C TRP A 25 11.82 1.28 -9.61
N GLY A 26 10.72 0.66 -9.19
CA GLY A 26 10.75 -0.43 -8.23
C GLY A 26 9.38 -0.78 -7.66
N GLU A 27 9.38 -1.71 -6.71
CA GLU A 27 8.17 -2.23 -6.06
C GLU A 27 8.30 -2.22 -4.54
N LEU A 28 7.18 -2.00 -3.87
CA LEU A 28 7.03 -2.15 -2.43
C LEU A 28 5.86 -3.08 -2.13
N VAL A 29 6.02 -3.87 -1.09
CA VAL A 29 4.99 -4.75 -0.57
C VAL A 29 4.26 -4.04 0.56
N GLY A 30 2.95 -3.85 0.40
CA GLY A 30 2.07 -3.36 1.46
C GLY A 30 1.38 -4.55 2.14
N ALA A 31 1.73 -4.84 3.39
CA ALA A 31 1.04 -5.88 4.16
C ALA A 31 -0.29 -5.33 4.72
N ALA A 32 -1.34 -6.14 4.70
CA ALA A 32 -2.61 -5.78 5.30
C ALA A 32 -2.46 -5.58 6.81
N LYS A 33 -3.14 -4.57 7.34
CA LYS A 33 -3.19 -4.26 8.76
C LYS A 33 -4.62 -3.90 9.13
N GLU A 34 -5.10 -4.48 10.22
CA GLU A 34 -6.34 -4.07 10.85
C GLU A 34 -6.08 -2.84 11.73
N PHE A 35 -6.86 -1.79 11.53
CA PHE A 35 -6.80 -0.57 12.31
C PHE A 35 -7.72 -0.67 13.52
N LYS A 36 -7.42 0.12 14.57
CA LYS A 36 -8.22 0.16 15.81
C LYS A 36 -9.69 0.54 15.59
N THR A 37 -10.01 1.15 14.46
CA THR A 37 -11.37 1.53 14.05
C THR A 37 -12.16 0.37 13.45
N GLY A 38 -11.57 -0.83 13.31
CA GLY A 38 -12.16 -2.00 12.67
C GLY A 38 -12.01 -2.02 11.15
N SER A 39 -11.40 -0.99 10.54
CA SER A 39 -11.10 -0.94 9.11
C SER A 39 -9.82 -1.71 8.79
N VAL A 40 -9.75 -2.29 7.60
CA VAL A 40 -8.54 -2.89 7.03
C VAL A 40 -7.86 -1.87 6.11
N GLY A 41 -6.54 -1.80 6.18
CA GLY A 41 -5.72 -1.06 5.25
C GLY A 41 -4.40 -1.73 5.00
N PHE A 42 -3.49 -1.02 4.35
CA PHE A 42 -2.15 -1.48 4.04
C PHE A 42 -1.17 -0.37 4.38
N TYR A 43 0.02 -0.78 4.77
CA TYR A 43 1.14 0.14 4.91
C TYR A 43 2.32 -0.39 4.11
N ALA A 44 2.81 0.42 3.19
CA ALA A 44 4.02 0.14 2.43
C ALA A 44 5.06 1.19 2.79
N SER A 45 6.25 0.74 3.16
CA SER A 45 7.39 1.63 3.43
C SER A 45 8.67 1.04 2.89
N GLY A 46 9.53 1.88 2.37
CA GLY A 46 10.83 1.46 1.88
C GLY A 46 11.58 2.58 1.19
N LYS A 47 12.67 2.19 0.52
CA LYS A 47 13.46 3.10 -0.31
C LYS A 47 13.55 2.52 -1.71
N ILE A 48 13.39 3.37 -2.71
CA ILE A 48 13.61 3.04 -4.12
C ILE A 48 14.78 3.90 -4.61
N VAL A 49 15.80 3.25 -5.15
CA VAL A 49 16.99 3.95 -5.69
C VAL A 49 16.56 4.78 -6.91
N ASN A 50 17.12 5.97 -7.06
CA ASN A 50 16.93 6.75 -8.28
C ASN A 50 17.69 6.06 -9.44
N PRO A 51 17.03 5.63 -10.52
CA PRO A 51 17.70 4.97 -11.63
C PRO A 51 18.84 5.79 -12.26
N ASP A 52 18.70 7.13 -12.26
CA ASP A 52 19.67 8.06 -12.86
C ASP A 52 20.77 8.50 -11.89
N ASN A 53 20.60 8.25 -10.58
CA ASN A 53 21.61 8.54 -9.57
C ASN A 53 21.63 7.42 -8.51
N PRO A 54 22.53 6.44 -8.65
CA PRO A 54 22.63 5.30 -7.73
C PRO A 54 22.94 5.67 -6.27
N GLU A 55 23.45 6.88 -6.01
CA GLU A 55 23.74 7.38 -4.66
C GLU A 55 22.52 8.03 -3.99
N ALA A 56 21.44 8.28 -4.75
CA ALA A 56 20.20 8.88 -4.25
C ALA A 56 19.08 7.83 -4.16
N SER A 57 18.18 8.01 -3.17
CA SER A 57 17.02 7.14 -3.01
C SER A 57 15.79 7.93 -2.58
N TYR A 58 14.64 7.54 -3.12
CA TYR A 58 13.34 8.01 -2.69
C TYR A 58 12.90 7.20 -1.48
N GLN A 59 12.60 7.87 -0.37
CA GLN A 59 11.97 7.23 0.78
C GLN A 59 10.45 7.32 0.64
N ILE A 60 9.78 6.17 0.79
CA ILE A 60 8.34 6.04 0.62
C ILE A 60 7.73 5.57 1.95
N GLY A 61 6.65 6.24 2.35
CA GLY A 61 5.74 5.81 3.40
C GLY A 61 4.31 6.04 2.90
N CYS A 62 3.61 4.96 2.57
CA CYS A 62 2.28 5.01 1.98
C CYS A 62 1.28 4.29 2.91
N ASN A 63 0.29 5.04 3.38
CA ASN A 63 -0.87 4.49 4.07
C ASN A 63 -2.02 4.34 3.07
N ILE A 64 -2.62 3.17 3.04
CA ILE A 64 -3.75 2.85 2.18
C ILE A 64 -4.86 2.34 3.08
N THR A 65 -6.07 2.87 2.94
CA THR A 65 -7.23 2.41 3.68
C THR A 65 -8.24 1.82 2.70
N LEU A 66 -8.69 0.59 2.95
CA LEU A 66 -9.77 -0.01 2.17
C LEU A 66 -11.10 0.52 2.69
N ILE A 67 -11.78 1.37 1.91
CA ILE A 67 -13.10 1.90 2.27
C ILE A 67 -14.14 0.78 2.18
N GLY A 68 -15.05 0.71 3.16
CA GLY A 68 -16.05 -0.37 3.25
C GLY A 68 -15.56 -1.65 3.94
N SER A 69 -14.34 -1.65 4.48
CA SER A 69 -13.75 -2.82 5.18
C SER A 69 -14.07 -2.90 6.68
N LYS A 70 -14.85 -1.96 7.22
CA LYS A 70 -15.20 -1.94 8.64
C LYS A 70 -16.13 -3.12 8.92
N SER A 71 -15.89 -3.82 10.02
CA SER A 71 -16.86 -4.79 10.55
C SER A 71 -17.90 -4.00 11.34
N ASP A 72 -19.18 -4.08 10.98
CA ASP A 72 -20.26 -3.65 11.86
C ASP A 72 -20.44 -4.73 12.93
N ASP A 73 -19.78 -4.55 14.09
CA ASP A 73 -20.23 -5.16 15.35
C ASP A 73 -21.41 -4.35 15.93
#